data_AF-A0A9W3AQP1-F1
#
_entry.id   AF-A0A9W3AQP1-F1
#
_cell.length_a   1.000
_cell.length_b   1.000
_cell.length_c   1.000
_cell.angle_alpha   90.00
_cell.angle_beta   90.00
_cell.angle_gamma   90.00
#
_symmetry.space_group_name_H-M   'P 1'
#
loop_
_entity.id
_entity.type
_entity.pdbx_description
1 polymer ?
#
loop_
_entity_poly.entity_id
_entity_poly.type
_entity_poly.pdbx_seq_one_letter_code
_entity_poly.pdbx_strand_id
1 'polypeptide(L)'
;MTSTALVFLLLGTINAILAIEIKVSVDNAQLFTPTAWRNKLYYVSKPSFASFADANTWCAQNGGGYAAEIDSTEELWVLQQYVPSSKLDRIYIAGTDAQKEGEWLTQRKQSVLHVFDWSDGEPNNTGGQEACLELYGNLQGRMNDCPCDKLTVLRPVLCEVDLF
;
A
#
# COMPACT_ATOMS: atom_id res chain seq x y z
N MET A 1 42.24 -11.88 -8.17
CA MET A 1 40.98 -12.63 -7.91
C MET A 1 40.37 -12.35 -6.52
N THR A 2 40.88 -11.38 -5.75
CA THR A 2 40.49 -11.18 -4.34
C THR A 2 39.51 -10.03 -4.08
N SER A 3 39.38 -9.06 -5.01
CA SER A 3 38.54 -7.86 -4.83
C SER A 3 37.06 -8.10 -5.13
N THR A 4 36.74 -8.87 -6.18
CA THR A 4 35.34 -9.13 -6.58
C THR A 4 34.60 -10.03 -5.60
N ALA A 5 35.24 -11.09 -5.10
CA ALA A 5 34.65 -11.98 -4.09
C ALA A 5 34.32 -11.23 -2.79
N LEU A 6 35.17 -10.31 -2.36
CA LEU A 6 34.93 -9.49 -1.18
C LEU A 6 33.73 -8.53 -1.37
N VAL A 7 33.59 -7.95 -2.55
CA VAL A 7 32.43 -7.10 -2.90
C VAL A 7 31.13 -7.91 -2.90
N PHE A 8 31.11 -9.11 -3.47
CA PHE A 8 29.93 -9.98 -3.43
C PHE A 8 29.55 -10.42 -2.01
N LEU A 9 30.54 -10.73 -1.18
CA LEU A 9 30.29 -11.06 0.24
C LEU A 9 29.72 -9.86 1.00
N LEU A 10 30.28 -8.66 0.81
CA LEU A 10 29.79 -7.44 1.45
C LEU A 10 28.35 -7.12 1.03
N LEU A 11 28.04 -7.16 -0.27
CA LEU A 11 26.68 -6.95 -0.78
C LEU A 11 25.70 -7.98 -0.20
N GLY A 12 26.10 -9.25 -0.14
CA GLY A 12 25.29 -10.31 0.48
C GLY A 12 25.00 -10.05 1.96
N THR A 13 26.01 -9.61 2.72
CA THR A 13 25.82 -9.29 4.14
C THR A 13 24.92 -8.08 4.37
N ILE A 14 25.04 -7.03 3.53
CA ILE A 14 24.21 -5.83 3.63
C ILE A 14 22.74 -6.18 3.33
N ASN A 15 22.48 -6.95 2.27
CA ASN A 15 21.13 -7.38 1.93
C ASN A 15 20.50 -8.22 3.05
N ALA A 16 21.26 -9.10 3.68
CA ALA A 16 20.78 -9.89 4.81
C ALA A 16 20.43 -9.03 6.05
N ILE A 17 21.25 -8.03 6.37
CA ILE A 17 20.99 -7.10 7.49
C ILE A 17 19.73 -6.28 7.20
N LEU A 18 19.62 -5.71 6.00
CA LEU A 18 18.43 -4.95 5.58
C LEU A 18 17.16 -5.80 5.64
N ALA A 19 17.22 -7.05 5.17
CA ALA A 19 16.10 -7.98 5.24
C ALA A 19 15.62 -8.22 6.69
N ILE A 20 16.57 -8.37 7.63
CA ILE A 20 16.28 -8.56 9.05
C ILE A 20 15.65 -7.29 9.65
N GLU A 21 16.19 -6.11 9.34
CA GLU A 21 15.66 -4.83 9.81
C GLU A 21 14.23 -4.59 9.31
N ILE A 22 13.97 -4.80 8.01
CA ILE A 22 12.63 -4.73 7.42
C ILE A 22 11.69 -5.70 8.14
N LYS A 23 12.10 -6.97 8.31
CA LYS A 23 11.28 -7.98 8.99
C LYS A 23 10.93 -7.56 10.42
N VAL A 24 11.91 -7.11 11.21
CA VAL A 24 11.67 -6.69 12.60
C VAL A 24 10.76 -5.46 12.66
N SER A 25 10.95 -4.48 11.78
CA SER A 25 10.11 -3.29 11.71
C SER A 25 8.66 -3.65 11.36
N VAL A 26 8.48 -4.46 10.30
CA VAL A 26 7.16 -4.88 9.80
C VAL A 26 6.44 -5.78 10.82
N ASP A 27 7.12 -6.73 11.48
CA ASP A 27 6.51 -7.59 12.52
C ASP A 27 5.94 -6.77 13.69
N ASN A 28 6.58 -5.66 14.04
CA ASN A 28 6.09 -4.76 15.09
C ASN A 28 4.92 -3.89 14.62
N ALA A 29 4.82 -3.62 13.32
CA ALA A 29 3.92 -2.62 12.74
C ALA A 29 2.64 -3.21 12.12
N GLN A 30 2.68 -4.46 11.65
CA GLN A 30 1.62 -5.12 10.88
C GLN A 30 0.42 -5.60 11.70
N LEU A 31 -0.79 -5.44 11.19
CA LEU A 31 -2.00 -5.95 11.83
C LEU A 31 -2.15 -7.48 11.70
N PHE A 32 -1.70 -8.03 10.57
CA PHE A 32 -1.70 -9.46 10.26
C PHE A 32 -0.44 -9.83 9.49
N THR A 33 -0.21 -11.15 9.30
CA THR A 33 0.98 -11.66 8.60
C THR A 33 1.13 -10.99 7.22
N PRO A 34 2.31 -10.54 6.80
CA PRO A 34 2.52 -9.94 5.48
C PRO A 34 2.28 -10.93 4.35
N THR A 35 2.04 -10.40 3.16
CA THR A 35 2.11 -11.16 1.91
C THR A 35 3.21 -10.61 1.03
N ALA A 36 3.78 -11.44 0.16
CA ALA A 36 4.77 -11.01 -0.82
C ALA A 36 4.30 -11.39 -2.22
N TRP A 37 4.58 -10.51 -3.17
CA TRP A 37 4.35 -10.76 -4.58
C TRP A 37 5.50 -10.19 -5.40
N ARG A 38 6.14 -11.04 -6.21
CA ARG A 38 7.39 -10.72 -6.90
C ARG A 38 8.44 -10.18 -5.91
N ASN A 39 8.97 -9.00 -6.17
CA ASN A 39 9.95 -8.30 -5.34
C ASN A 39 9.29 -7.24 -4.45
N LYS A 40 8.02 -7.40 -4.06
CA LYS A 40 7.33 -6.48 -3.16
C LYS A 40 6.79 -7.22 -1.94
N LEU A 41 6.92 -6.60 -0.76
CA LEU A 41 6.30 -7.03 0.49
C LEU A 41 5.14 -6.10 0.82
N TYR A 42 4.01 -6.67 1.22
CA TYR A 42 2.82 -5.93 1.60
C TYR A 42 2.36 -6.29 3.00
N TYR A 43 1.96 -5.28 3.76
CA TYR A 43 1.43 -5.45 5.10
C TYR A 43 0.44 -4.33 5.42
N VAL A 44 -0.58 -4.64 6.22
CA VAL A 44 -1.55 -3.63 6.68
C VAL A 44 -1.13 -3.08 8.04
N SER A 45 -1.24 -1.76 8.23
CA SER A 45 -0.89 -1.10 9.48
C SER A 45 -1.76 -1.53 10.67
N LYS A 46 -1.16 -1.72 11.86
CA LYS A 46 -1.91 -1.80 13.13
C LYS A 46 -2.73 -0.54 13.43
N PRO A 47 -2.16 0.67 13.39
CA PRO A 47 -2.94 1.89 13.59
C PRO A 47 -3.84 2.18 12.39
N SER A 48 -4.83 3.05 12.63
CA SER A 48 -5.72 3.58 11.60
C SER A 48 -5.63 5.10 11.58
N PHE A 49 -5.83 5.69 10.41
CA PHE A 49 -5.56 7.10 10.12
C PHE A 49 -6.79 7.79 9.55
N ALA A 50 -6.99 9.05 9.92
CA ALA A 50 -7.98 9.91 9.30
C ALA A 50 -7.46 10.51 7.98
N SER A 51 -6.15 10.78 7.90
CA SER A 51 -5.47 11.35 6.75
C SER A 51 -4.71 10.28 5.97
N PHE A 52 -4.90 10.24 4.66
CA PHE A 52 -4.09 9.42 3.77
C PHE A 52 -2.60 9.83 3.84
N ALA A 53 -2.30 11.12 3.96
CA ALA A 53 -0.92 11.62 4.01
C ALA A 53 -0.17 11.10 5.25
N ASP A 54 -0.82 11.09 6.40
CA ASP A 54 -0.28 10.50 7.63
C ASP A 54 -0.08 8.99 7.48
N ALA A 55 -1.04 8.31 6.86
CA ALA A 55 -0.97 6.87 6.62
C ALA A 55 0.21 6.49 5.71
N ASN A 56 0.40 7.22 4.60
CA ASN A 56 1.53 7.02 3.70
C ASN A 56 2.87 7.32 4.38
N THR A 57 2.94 8.40 5.18
CA THR A 57 4.13 8.73 5.97
C THR A 57 4.46 7.61 6.96
N TRP A 58 3.44 7.01 7.56
CA TRP A 58 3.63 5.91 8.49
C TRP A 58 4.23 4.67 7.82
N CYS A 59 3.85 4.33 6.58
CA CYS A 59 4.48 3.23 5.83
C CYS A 59 5.97 3.45 5.60
N ALA A 60 6.39 4.69 5.33
CA ALA A 60 7.80 5.03 5.19
C ALA A 60 8.57 4.85 6.50
N GLN A 61 7.96 5.17 7.64
CA GLN A 61 8.58 5.07 8.95
C GLN A 61 8.61 3.63 9.51
N ASN A 62 7.71 2.74 9.05
CA ASN A 62 7.47 1.44 9.68
C ASN A 62 7.66 0.25 8.73
N GLY A 63 8.80 0.23 8.04
CA GLY A 63 9.14 -0.81 7.07
C GLY A 63 9.90 -0.26 5.86
N GLY A 64 10.04 1.07 5.76
CA GLY A 64 10.79 1.73 4.69
C GLY A 64 10.04 1.80 3.37
N GLY A 65 8.72 1.67 3.39
CA GLY A 65 7.86 1.57 2.20
C GLY A 65 7.02 2.83 1.94
N TYR A 66 5.87 2.61 1.31
CA TYR A 66 4.86 3.62 1.00
C TYR A 66 3.48 2.96 0.95
N ALA A 67 2.38 3.73 0.88
CA ALA A 67 1.05 3.15 0.66
C ALA A 67 1.01 2.42 -0.69
N ALA A 68 0.43 1.22 -0.75
CA ALA A 68 0.53 0.33 -1.90
C ALA A 68 0.03 0.99 -3.19
N GLU A 69 0.88 0.98 -4.23
CA GLU A 69 0.59 1.53 -5.55
C GLU A 69 0.45 0.35 -6.51
N ILE A 70 -0.80 0.03 -6.87
CA ILE A 70 -1.13 -1.21 -7.56
C ILE A 70 -0.88 -1.02 -9.07
N ASP A 71 0.16 -1.69 -9.57
CA ASP A 71 0.67 -1.52 -10.93
C ASP A 71 0.09 -2.54 -11.93
N SER A 72 -0.51 -3.65 -11.47
CA SER A 72 -1.09 -4.67 -12.35
C SER A 72 -2.36 -5.35 -11.80
N THR A 73 -3.17 -5.92 -12.69
CA THR A 73 -4.36 -6.69 -12.30
C THR A 73 -4.01 -7.92 -11.47
N GLU A 74 -2.87 -8.57 -11.73
CA GLU A 74 -2.40 -9.71 -10.94
C GLU A 74 -1.97 -9.28 -9.53
N GLU A 75 -1.33 -8.11 -9.40
CA GLU A 75 -1.03 -7.51 -8.11
C GLU A 75 -2.31 -7.25 -7.32
N LEU A 76 -3.28 -6.58 -7.96
CA LEU A 76 -4.59 -6.32 -7.37
C LEU A 76 -5.25 -7.61 -6.89
N TRP A 77 -5.25 -8.66 -7.71
CA TRP A 77 -5.84 -9.95 -7.35
C TRP A 77 -5.18 -10.57 -6.12
N VAL A 78 -3.85 -10.54 -6.00
CA VAL A 78 -3.13 -11.03 -4.81
C VAL A 78 -3.53 -10.22 -3.57
N LEU A 79 -3.59 -8.89 -3.69
CA LEU A 79 -3.99 -8.01 -2.60
C LEU A 79 -5.46 -8.21 -2.21
N GLN A 80 -6.33 -8.50 -3.16
CA GLN A 80 -7.72 -8.90 -2.93
C GLN A 80 -7.87 -10.30 -2.33
N GLN A 81 -6.85 -11.16 -2.29
CA GLN A 81 -6.89 -12.37 -1.45
C GLN A 81 -6.36 -12.06 -0.04
N TYR A 82 -5.45 -11.10 0.05
CA TYR A 82 -4.82 -10.67 1.28
C TYR A 82 -5.77 -9.87 2.19
N VAL A 83 -6.40 -8.82 1.66
CA VAL A 83 -7.22 -7.90 2.45
C VAL A 83 -8.57 -8.47 2.92
N PRO A 84 -9.27 -9.39 2.22
CA PRO A 84 -10.52 -9.96 2.72
C PRO A 84 -10.33 -10.99 3.83
N SER A 85 -9.08 -11.44 4.05
CA SER A 85 -8.74 -12.20 5.26
C SER A 85 -8.76 -11.32 6.52
N SER A 86 -8.88 -9.99 6.36
CA SER A 86 -8.96 -9.02 7.44
C SER A 86 -10.42 -8.63 7.75
N LYS A 87 -10.75 -8.47 9.03
CA LYS A 87 -12.08 -8.00 9.50
C LYS A 87 -12.23 -6.47 9.36
N LEU A 88 -11.59 -5.88 8.34
CA LEU A 88 -11.50 -4.45 8.15
C LEU A 88 -12.51 -4.00 7.10
N ASP A 89 -13.18 -2.87 7.36
CA ASP A 89 -14.16 -2.34 6.43
C ASP A 89 -13.49 -1.59 5.27
N ARG A 90 -12.49 -0.74 5.57
CA ARG A 90 -11.86 0.20 4.62
C ARG A 90 -10.36 0.29 4.86
N ILE A 91 -9.56 0.19 3.80
CA ILE A 91 -8.09 0.18 3.87
C ILE A 91 -7.53 1.15 2.84
N TYR A 92 -6.73 2.14 3.25
CA TYR A 92 -6.10 3.07 2.31
C TYR A 92 -5.10 2.34 1.40
N ILE A 93 -5.09 2.74 0.12
CA ILE A 93 -4.06 2.43 -0.88
C ILE A 93 -3.67 3.71 -1.63
N ALA A 94 -2.55 3.71 -2.34
CA ALA A 94 -2.10 4.89 -3.06
C ALA A 94 -2.85 5.07 -4.39
N GLY A 95 -3.30 6.30 -4.60
CA GLY A 95 -3.88 6.80 -5.84
C GLY A 95 -4.64 8.09 -5.56
N THR A 96 -4.73 8.97 -6.55
CA THR A 96 -5.47 10.23 -6.41
C THR A 96 -5.90 10.78 -7.75
N ASP A 97 -7.07 11.39 -7.82
CA ASP A 97 -7.54 12.20 -8.95
C ASP A 97 -7.74 13.68 -8.54
N ALA A 98 -7.12 14.12 -7.43
CA ALA A 98 -7.27 15.48 -6.90
C ALA A 98 -6.90 16.60 -7.89
N GLN A 99 -6.05 16.31 -8.87
CA GLN A 99 -5.71 17.29 -9.92
C GLN A 99 -6.85 17.47 -10.92
N LYS A 100 -7.56 16.39 -11.24
CA LYS A 100 -8.65 16.37 -12.20
C LYS A 100 -9.52 15.13 -11.96
N GLU A 101 -10.73 15.40 -11.52
CA GLU A 101 -11.77 14.40 -11.29
C GLU A 101 -11.86 13.35 -12.40
N GLY A 102 -11.79 12.07 -12.02
CA GLY A 102 -11.85 10.93 -12.92
C GLY A 102 -10.53 10.62 -13.65
N GLU A 103 -9.49 11.43 -13.48
CA GLU A 103 -8.13 11.15 -13.96
C GLU A 103 -7.23 10.75 -12.78
N TRP A 104 -7.27 9.46 -12.47
CA TRP A 104 -6.50 8.87 -11.38
C TRP A 104 -5.02 8.75 -11.72
N LEU A 105 -4.18 9.18 -10.78
CA LEU A 105 -2.74 9.19 -10.85
C LEU A 105 -2.14 8.34 -9.75
N THR A 106 -1.10 7.60 -10.10
CA THR A 106 -0.13 7.01 -9.16
C THR A 106 0.50 8.12 -8.32
N GLN A 107 0.70 7.91 -7.03
CA GLN A 107 1.20 8.98 -6.18
C GLN A 107 2.71 9.17 -6.29
N ARG A 108 3.48 8.10 -6.50
CA ARG A 108 4.94 8.19 -6.58
C ARG A 108 5.42 8.81 -7.88
N LYS A 109 4.87 8.35 -9.00
CA LYS A 109 5.34 8.71 -10.35
C LYS A 109 4.48 9.76 -11.04
N GLN A 110 3.29 10.06 -10.50
CA GLN A 110 2.31 10.94 -11.13
C GLN A 110 1.94 10.49 -12.56
N SER A 111 2.05 9.19 -12.83
CA SER A 111 1.56 8.53 -14.05
C SER A 111 0.09 8.16 -13.92
N VAL A 112 -0.59 8.02 -15.06
CA VAL A 112 -1.99 7.57 -15.10
C VAL A 112 -2.12 6.16 -14.53
N LEU A 113 -3.05 5.99 -13.61
CA LEU A 113 -3.42 4.70 -13.04
C LEU A 113 -4.44 4.02 -13.96
N HIS A 114 -4.21 2.75 -14.30
CA HIS A 114 -5.05 2.00 -15.24
C HIS A 114 -5.65 0.72 -14.65
N VAL A 115 -5.36 0.42 -13.39
CA VAL A 115 -5.74 -0.83 -12.73
C VAL A 115 -6.86 -0.52 -11.75
N PHE A 116 -8.08 -0.95 -12.08
CA PHE A 116 -9.23 -0.77 -11.22
C PHE A 116 -10.08 -2.03 -11.16
N ASP A 117 -10.65 -2.27 -9.97
CA ASP A 117 -11.77 -3.16 -9.76
C ASP A 117 -12.72 -2.47 -8.78
N TRP A 118 -13.40 -1.44 -9.28
CA TRP A 118 -14.33 -0.63 -8.51
C TRP A 118 -15.45 -1.46 -7.91
N SER A 119 -15.85 -1.15 -6.68
CA SER A 119 -17.09 -1.67 -6.10
C SER A 119 -18.30 -1.15 -6.88
N ASP A 120 -19.44 -1.81 -6.73
CA ASP A 120 -20.66 -1.42 -7.43
C ASP A 120 -21.07 0.01 -7.04
N GLY A 121 -21.10 0.90 -8.04
CA GLY A 121 -21.42 2.31 -7.85
C GLY A 121 -20.21 3.24 -7.77
N GLU A 122 -18.99 2.71 -7.67
CA GLU A 122 -17.75 3.48 -7.57
C GLU A 122 -17.02 3.64 -8.92
N PRO A 123 -16.18 4.67 -9.07
CA PRO A 123 -16.01 5.80 -8.16
C PRO A 123 -17.18 6.79 -8.30
N ASN A 124 -17.63 7.39 -7.19
CA ASN A 124 -18.86 8.20 -7.19
C ASN A 124 -18.66 9.65 -6.75
N ASN A 125 -17.48 9.98 -6.23
CA ASN A 125 -17.08 11.27 -5.69
C ASN A 125 -18.13 11.90 -4.77
N THR A 126 -18.51 11.19 -3.71
CA THR A 126 -19.58 11.59 -2.81
C THR A 126 -19.29 12.98 -2.24
N GLY A 127 -20.16 13.93 -2.59
CA GLY A 127 -20.06 15.31 -2.11
C GLY A 127 -18.88 16.10 -2.68
N GLY A 128 -18.25 15.61 -3.76
CA GLY A 128 -17.15 16.28 -4.45
C GLY A 128 -15.84 16.32 -3.66
N GLN A 129 -15.62 15.34 -2.77
CA GLN A 129 -14.54 15.34 -1.78
C GLN A 129 -13.74 14.03 -1.73
N GLU A 130 -13.94 13.11 -2.68
CA GLU A 130 -13.33 11.79 -2.66
C GLU A 130 -12.22 11.68 -3.69
N ALA A 131 -11.01 12.08 -3.31
CA ALA A 131 -9.86 12.13 -4.22
C ALA A 131 -8.72 11.17 -3.84
N CYS A 132 -8.97 10.19 -2.95
CA CYS A 132 -8.03 9.17 -2.52
C CYS A 132 -8.62 7.78 -2.71
N LEU A 133 -7.78 6.74 -2.79
CA LEU A 133 -8.24 5.35 -2.95
C LEU A 133 -8.29 4.58 -1.62
N GLU A 134 -9.29 3.72 -1.49
CA GLU A 134 -9.33 2.67 -0.49
C GLU A 134 -9.81 1.35 -1.09
N LEU A 135 -9.55 0.25 -0.38
CA LEU A 135 -10.15 -1.05 -0.63
C LEU A 135 -11.24 -1.31 0.40
N TYR A 136 -12.39 -1.81 -0.05
CA TYR A 136 -13.41 -2.37 0.81
C TYR A 136 -13.03 -3.79 1.23
N GLY A 137 -12.49 -3.96 2.45
CA GLY A 137 -12.10 -5.28 2.95
C GLY A 137 -13.27 -6.25 3.07
N ASN A 138 -14.47 -5.73 3.37
CA ASN A 138 -15.71 -6.50 3.44
C ASN A 138 -16.40 -6.75 2.08
N LEU A 139 -15.91 -6.14 1.00
CA LEU A 139 -16.41 -6.32 -0.38
C LEU A 139 -15.29 -6.84 -1.30
N GLN A 140 -14.64 -7.93 -0.86
CA GLN A 140 -13.61 -8.66 -1.62
C GLN A 140 -12.39 -7.81 -2.02
N GLY A 141 -12.13 -6.70 -1.33
CA GLY A 141 -11.05 -5.78 -1.67
C GLY A 141 -11.31 -5.01 -2.97
N ARG A 142 -12.58 -4.81 -3.35
CA ARG A 142 -12.93 -3.91 -4.47
C ARG A 142 -12.67 -2.46 -4.07
N MET A 143 -12.32 -1.65 -5.06
CA MET A 143 -11.86 -0.28 -4.87
C MET A 143 -13.01 0.68 -4.61
N ASN A 144 -12.69 1.75 -3.91
CA ASN A 144 -13.55 2.88 -3.62
C ASN A 144 -12.73 4.18 -3.66
N ASP A 145 -13.31 5.24 -4.19
CA ASP A 145 -12.81 6.59 -3.95
C ASP A 145 -13.29 7.07 -2.58
N CYS A 146 -12.44 7.78 -1.87
CA CYS A 146 -12.73 8.22 -0.51
C CYS A 146 -12.09 9.57 -0.21
N PRO A 147 -12.55 10.29 0.82
CA PRO A 147 -11.92 11.52 1.22
C PRO A 147 -10.54 11.23 1.77
N CYS A 148 -9.55 11.97 1.28
CA CYS A 148 -8.17 11.90 1.75
C CYS A 148 -8.05 12.23 3.23
N ASP A 149 -8.93 13.08 3.76
CA ASP A 149 -8.99 13.48 5.16
C ASP A 149 -10.42 13.38 5.69
N LYS A 150 -10.66 12.49 6.65
CA LYS A 150 -11.97 12.36 7.31
C LYS A 150 -11.83 11.95 8.77
N LEU A 151 -11.91 12.92 9.68
CA LEU A 151 -11.69 12.72 11.12
C LEU A 151 -12.59 11.64 11.76
N THR A 152 -13.78 11.42 11.22
CA THR A 152 -14.74 10.44 11.75
C THR A 152 -14.59 9.03 11.16
N VAL A 153 -13.70 8.85 10.17
CA VAL A 153 -13.47 7.55 9.51
C VAL A 153 -11.98 7.25 9.55
N LEU A 154 -11.61 6.28 10.37
CA LEU A 154 -10.23 5.83 10.50
C LEU A 154 -10.01 4.58 9.66
N ARG A 155 -8.89 4.55 8.93
CA ARG A 155 -8.54 3.45 8.04
C ARG A 155 -7.11 3.02 8.29
N PRO A 156 -6.82 1.73 8.48
CA PRO A 156 -5.45 1.27 8.31
C PRO A 156 -5.03 1.47 6.84
N VAL A 157 -3.74 1.41 6.58
CA VAL A 157 -3.17 1.50 5.25
C VAL A 157 -2.51 0.18 4.87
N LEU A 158 -2.68 -0.23 3.62
CA LEU A 158 -1.89 -1.28 3.03
C LEU A 158 -0.58 -0.65 2.56
N CYS A 159 0.52 -1.02 3.20
CA CYS A 159 1.86 -0.59 2.83
C CYS A 159 2.49 -1.56 1.84
N GLU A 160 3.35 -1.04 0.98
CA GLU A 160 4.20 -1.75 0.02
C GLU A 160 5.66 -1.38 0.26
N VAL A 161 6.54 -2.38 0.22
CA VAL A 161 7.99 -2.23 0.34
C VAL A 161 8.65 -2.92 -0.85
N ASP A 162 9.42 -2.16 -1.62
CA ASP A 162 10.29 -2.69 -2.68
C ASP A 162 11.40 -3.54 -2.04
N LEU A 163 11.46 -4.82 -2.39
CA LEU A 163 12.53 -5.76 -2.01
C LEU A 163 13.64 -5.77 -3.07
N PHE A 164 14.84 -6.11 -2.61
CA PHE A 164 16.09 -6.16 -3.38
C PHE A 164 16.14 -7.26 -4.45
#